data_AF-A0A1X0VB47-F1
#
_entry.id   AF-A0A1X0VB47-F1
#
_cell.length_a   1.000
_cell.length_b   1.000
_cell.length_c   1.000
_cell.angle_alpha   90.00
_cell.angle_beta   90.00
_cell.angle_gamma   90.00
#
_symmetry.space_group_name_H-M   'P 1'
#
loop_
_entity.id
_entity.type
_entity.pdbx_description
1 polymer ?
#
loop_
_entity_poly.entity_id
_entity_poly.type
_entity_poly.pdbx_seq_one_letter_code
_entity_poly.pdbx_strand_id
1 'polypeptide(L)'
;AVNRGEKEGILLVKIDFSEARMMHFIQTKELNGQNPTGQGYEILQHAIEDAYKRFIRPAVEREIRQELTTQAQEQAIKVFGDNIYHLLMQAPLKNKIVMGFDPGFRTGSKLAIIDSNGKFLAKQVIYPHKPANVQKRSEAINTFKQLVSDYKVELVAIGNGTASRESEEFVAENLPAGVKYTIVNEAGASVYSASEQAREEFPDLHVEERSAISIGRRIQDPLAELIKIDPKSVGVGQYQHDLNAKTLDEQVDKVVETAVNQVGVNLNTASPALLAHIAGLNKNLAQNIVNYRNDFGEFTSRTQIKKVPRLGPKAYEQAAGFLRIVDGKNILDSTDIHPESYTAAKKLLSLANINPVNLATDEDNTILNRLDNEHKAEQLDVGIQTLHDMIMSLQKPGRDGRSEMVGALLKSDVMHIEDLKAGMKLQGTVRNVVNFGAFVDLGVKHDGLVHISRISTRRIKHPSEIVSVGDIVEVWIVDVDEKRNRIGLTMLAPQ
;
A
#
# COMPACT_ATOMS: atom_id res chain seq x y z
N ALA A 1 -21.09 7.65 -1.09
CA ALA A 1 -21.63 9.02 -1.17
C ALA A 1 -23.13 9.10 -0.85
N VAL A 2 -24.02 8.63 -1.74
CA VAL A 2 -25.49 8.73 -1.55
C VAL A 2 -25.96 8.15 -0.20
N ASN A 3 -25.55 6.93 0.14
CA ASN A 3 -25.90 6.29 1.42
C ASN A 3 -25.36 7.06 2.64
N ARG A 4 -24.21 7.71 2.51
CA ARG A 4 -23.65 8.55 3.58
C ARG A 4 -24.47 9.82 3.76
N GLY A 5 -24.82 10.51 2.68
CA GLY A 5 -25.67 11.70 2.74
C GLY A 5 -27.06 11.39 3.31
N GLU A 6 -27.61 10.20 3.03
CA GLU A 6 -28.85 9.73 3.66
C GLU A 6 -28.66 9.45 5.15
N LYS A 7 -27.59 8.75 5.55
CA LYS A 7 -27.25 8.47 6.96
C LYS A 7 -27.02 9.74 7.78
N GLU A 8 -26.43 10.77 7.18
CA GLU A 8 -26.20 12.09 7.79
C GLU A 8 -27.46 12.99 7.77
N GLY A 9 -28.58 12.54 7.18
CA GLY A 9 -29.82 13.29 7.10
C GLY A 9 -29.81 14.45 6.11
N ILE A 10 -28.80 14.52 5.24
CA ILE A 10 -28.62 15.58 4.24
C ILE A 10 -29.41 15.27 2.95
N LEU A 11 -29.55 13.98 2.63
CA LEU A 11 -30.23 13.49 1.43
C LEU A 11 -31.44 12.61 1.79
N LEU A 12 -32.46 12.66 0.95
CA LEU A 12 -33.54 11.67 0.92
C LEU A 12 -33.44 10.89 -0.38
N VAL A 13 -33.28 9.56 -0.30
CA VAL A 13 -33.09 8.73 -1.48
C VAL A 13 -34.35 7.92 -1.75
N LYS A 14 -34.82 7.96 -2.99
CA LYS A 14 -35.98 7.18 -3.44
C LYS A 14 -35.63 6.48 -4.75
N ILE A 15 -36.14 5.26 -4.91
CA ILE A 15 -36.12 4.57 -6.20
C ILE A 15 -37.43 4.94 -6.89
N ASP A 16 -37.31 5.56 -8.06
CA ASP A 16 -38.47 5.92 -8.88
C ASP A 16 -38.72 4.86 -9.95
N PHE A 17 -39.94 4.36 -9.99
CA PHE A 17 -40.41 3.41 -11.00
C PHE A 17 -41.90 3.60 -11.22
N SER A 18 -42.36 3.27 -12.44
CA SER A 18 -43.76 3.46 -12.83
C SER A 18 -44.68 2.53 -12.03
N GLU A 19 -45.31 3.08 -10.99
CA GLU A 19 -46.31 2.38 -10.17
C GLU A 19 -47.47 1.87 -11.02
N ALA A 20 -47.96 2.68 -11.96
CA ALA A 20 -49.03 2.28 -12.89
C ALA A 20 -48.65 1.03 -13.70
N ARG A 21 -47.40 0.96 -14.20
CA ARG A 21 -46.93 -0.20 -14.97
C ARG A 21 -46.84 -1.47 -14.11
N MET A 22 -46.33 -1.34 -12.88
CA MET A 22 -46.22 -2.48 -11.97
C MET A 22 -47.60 -2.97 -11.51
N MET A 23 -48.49 -2.03 -11.16
CA MET A 23 -49.85 -2.34 -10.77
C MET A 23 -50.60 -3.05 -11.89
N HIS A 24 -50.52 -2.52 -13.13
CA HIS A 24 -51.13 -3.15 -14.28
C HIS A 24 -50.60 -4.57 -14.53
N PHE A 25 -49.30 -4.79 -14.38
CA PHE A 25 -48.70 -6.12 -14.52
C PHE A 25 -49.24 -7.10 -13.48
N ILE A 26 -49.24 -6.73 -12.20
CA ILE A 26 -49.72 -7.59 -11.10
C ILE A 26 -51.22 -7.86 -11.26
N GLN A 27 -52.01 -6.82 -11.53
CA GLN A 27 -53.46 -6.96 -11.78
C GLN A 27 -53.73 -7.90 -12.95
N THR A 28 -53.01 -7.77 -14.07
CA THR A 28 -53.19 -8.65 -15.23
C THR A 28 -52.86 -10.11 -14.88
N LYS A 29 -51.82 -10.34 -14.09
CA LYS A 29 -51.39 -11.69 -13.68
C LYS A 29 -52.35 -12.33 -12.68
N GLU A 30 -52.73 -11.61 -11.63
CA GLU A 30 -53.52 -12.16 -10.53
C GLU A 30 -55.03 -12.20 -10.84
N LEU A 31 -55.54 -11.25 -11.64
CA LEU A 31 -56.96 -11.26 -12.06
C LEU A 31 -57.21 -12.26 -13.20
N ASN A 32 -56.17 -12.67 -13.94
CA ASN A 32 -56.21 -13.72 -14.96
C ASN A 32 -57.44 -13.68 -15.91
N GLY A 33 -57.81 -12.49 -16.38
CA GLY A 33 -58.93 -12.30 -17.31
C GLY A 33 -60.33 -12.45 -16.70
N GLN A 34 -60.47 -12.45 -15.38
CA GLN A 34 -61.78 -12.40 -14.72
C GLN A 34 -62.55 -11.14 -15.10
N ASN A 35 -63.87 -11.27 -15.24
CA ASN A 35 -64.74 -10.14 -15.53
C ASN A 35 -64.69 -9.12 -14.37
N PRO A 36 -64.63 -7.80 -14.66
CA PRO A 36 -64.50 -6.74 -13.67
C PRO A 36 -65.84 -6.44 -12.97
N THR A 37 -66.50 -7.49 -12.47
CA THR A 37 -67.84 -7.41 -11.90
C THR A 37 -67.96 -8.31 -10.68
N GLY A 38 -68.52 -7.77 -9.60
CA GLY A 38 -68.86 -8.52 -8.38
C GLY A 38 -67.88 -8.29 -7.23
N GLN A 39 -68.35 -8.57 -6.01
CA GLN A 39 -67.62 -8.30 -4.75
C GLN A 39 -66.27 -9.03 -4.67
N GLY A 40 -66.17 -10.24 -5.23
CA GLY A 40 -64.91 -10.98 -5.24
C GLY A 40 -63.80 -10.29 -6.03
N TYR A 41 -64.16 -9.64 -7.15
CA TYR A 41 -63.22 -8.86 -7.97
C TYR A 41 -62.71 -7.63 -7.21
N GLU A 42 -63.61 -6.89 -6.56
CA GLU A 42 -63.25 -5.70 -5.76
C GLU A 42 -62.33 -6.05 -4.59
N ILE A 43 -62.63 -7.14 -3.88
CA ILE A 43 -61.77 -7.63 -2.79
C ILE A 43 -60.38 -7.98 -3.31
N LEU A 44 -60.31 -8.70 -4.44
CA LEU A 44 -59.04 -9.09 -5.04
C LEU A 44 -58.24 -7.88 -5.52
N GLN A 45 -58.88 -6.90 -6.16
CA GLN A 45 -58.23 -5.67 -6.58
C GLN A 45 -57.65 -4.89 -5.38
N HIS A 46 -58.44 -4.71 -4.31
CA HIS A 46 -57.95 -4.05 -3.10
C HIS A 46 -56.81 -4.84 -2.43
N ALA A 47 -56.89 -6.17 -2.43
CA ALA A 47 -55.82 -7.01 -1.89
C ALA A 47 -54.52 -6.85 -2.69
N ILE A 48 -54.58 -6.77 -4.02
CA ILE A 48 -53.43 -6.52 -4.89
C ILE A 48 -52.82 -5.14 -4.61
N GLU A 49 -53.65 -4.10 -4.49
CA GLU A 49 -53.18 -2.74 -4.21
C GLU A 49 -52.52 -2.62 -2.83
N ASP A 50 -53.13 -3.22 -1.79
CA ASP A 50 -52.58 -3.27 -0.44
C ASP A 50 -51.27 -4.06 -0.40
N ALA A 51 -51.25 -5.23 -1.05
CA ALA A 51 -50.07 -6.08 -1.14
C ALA A 51 -48.89 -5.37 -1.81
N TYR A 52 -49.16 -4.68 -2.91
CA TYR A 52 -48.14 -3.92 -3.63
C TYR A 52 -47.58 -2.79 -2.76
N LYS A 53 -48.45 -1.93 -2.20
CA LYS A 53 -48.01 -0.74 -1.47
C LYS A 53 -47.31 -1.05 -0.17
N ARG A 54 -47.80 -2.02 0.61
CA ARG A 54 -47.29 -2.31 1.96
C ARG A 54 -46.14 -3.31 1.97
N PHE A 55 -46.12 -4.27 1.05
CA PHE A 55 -45.18 -5.39 1.10
C PHE A 55 -44.25 -5.42 -0.10
N ILE A 56 -44.78 -5.51 -1.33
CA ILE A 56 -43.97 -5.76 -2.53
C ILE A 56 -43.05 -4.58 -2.82
N ARG A 57 -43.58 -3.36 -2.93
CA ARG A 57 -42.79 -2.16 -3.25
C ARG A 57 -41.69 -1.92 -2.21
N PRO A 58 -41.96 -1.87 -0.89
CA PRO A 58 -40.90 -1.68 0.09
C PRO A 58 -39.86 -2.80 0.10
N ALA A 59 -40.26 -4.05 -0.16
CA ALA A 59 -39.32 -5.17 -0.24
C ALA A 59 -38.37 -5.04 -1.45
N VAL A 60 -38.93 -4.79 -2.64
CA VAL A 60 -38.15 -4.61 -3.87
C VAL A 60 -37.25 -3.38 -3.79
N GLU A 61 -37.74 -2.26 -3.23
CA GLU A 61 -36.91 -1.08 -3.01
C GLU A 61 -35.71 -1.40 -2.09
N ARG A 62 -35.94 -2.11 -0.98
CA ARG A 62 -34.86 -2.54 -0.08
C ARG A 62 -33.87 -3.48 -0.77
N GLU A 63 -34.37 -4.43 -1.56
CA GLU A 63 -33.54 -5.40 -2.29
C GLU A 63 -32.64 -4.71 -3.31
N ILE A 64 -33.19 -3.83 -4.14
CA ILE A 64 -32.42 -3.04 -5.10
C ILE A 64 -31.41 -2.14 -4.38
N ARG A 65 -31.80 -1.45 -3.30
CA ARG A 65 -30.88 -0.61 -2.52
C ARG A 65 -29.73 -1.44 -1.94
N GLN A 66 -30.03 -2.64 -1.45
CA GLN A 66 -29.03 -3.56 -0.90
C GLN A 66 -28.08 -4.04 -1.99
N GLU A 67 -28.58 -4.48 -3.14
CA GLU A 67 -27.77 -4.93 -4.27
C GLU A 67 -26.82 -3.84 -4.76
N LEU A 68 -27.35 -2.63 -5.01
CA LEU A 68 -26.53 -1.48 -5.42
C LEU A 68 -25.47 -1.11 -4.38
N THR A 69 -25.80 -1.24 -3.09
CA THR A 69 -24.85 -0.99 -2.00
C THR A 69 -23.76 -2.03 -1.96
N THR A 70 -24.10 -3.32 -2.07
CA THR A 70 -23.14 -4.42 -2.10
C THR A 70 -22.19 -4.27 -3.28
N GLN A 71 -22.71 -4.05 -4.50
CA GLN A 71 -21.88 -3.84 -5.70
C GLN A 71 -20.93 -2.64 -5.54
N ALA A 72 -21.42 -1.52 -4.99
CA ALA A 72 -20.58 -0.34 -4.76
C ALA A 72 -19.50 -0.59 -3.71
N GLN A 73 -19.81 -1.33 -2.64
CA GLN A 73 -18.85 -1.69 -1.59
C GLN A 73 -17.78 -2.67 -2.11
N GLU A 74 -18.18 -3.70 -2.86
CA GLU A 74 -17.24 -4.65 -3.47
C GLU A 74 -16.23 -3.95 -4.39
N GLN A 75 -16.71 -3.06 -5.26
CA GLN A 75 -15.83 -2.27 -6.12
C GLN A 75 -14.91 -1.34 -5.33
N ALA A 76 -15.43 -0.66 -4.29
CA ALA A 76 -14.63 0.22 -3.46
C ALA A 76 -13.55 -0.53 -2.67
N ILE A 77 -13.87 -1.71 -2.15
CA ILE A 77 -12.94 -2.59 -1.44
C ILE A 77 -11.87 -3.11 -2.39
N LYS A 78 -12.23 -3.46 -3.63
CA LYS A 78 -11.26 -3.87 -4.66
C LYS A 78 -10.26 -2.75 -4.97
N VAL A 79 -10.75 -1.54 -5.25
CA VAL A 79 -9.88 -0.38 -5.51
C VAL A 79 -8.99 -0.07 -4.30
N PHE A 80 -9.53 -0.18 -3.09
CA PHE A 80 -8.76 -0.03 -1.87
C PHE A 80 -7.62 -1.07 -1.77
N GLY A 81 -7.93 -2.34 -2.05
CA GLY A 81 -6.93 -3.41 -2.07
C GLY A 81 -5.83 -3.16 -3.10
N ASP A 82 -6.20 -2.76 -4.32
CA ASP A 82 -5.24 -2.41 -5.38
C ASP A 82 -4.32 -1.25 -4.94
N ASN A 83 -4.89 -0.22 -4.30
CA ASN A 83 -4.13 0.92 -3.79
C ASN A 83 -3.18 0.54 -2.63
N ILE A 84 -3.64 -0.29 -1.69
CA ILE A 84 -2.78 -0.83 -0.61
C ILE A 84 -1.64 -1.63 -1.21
N TYR A 85 -1.92 -2.53 -2.17
CA TYR A 85 -0.90 -3.36 -2.81
C TYR A 85 0.22 -2.51 -3.38
N HIS A 86 -0.11 -1.50 -4.20
CA HIS A 86 0.88 -0.63 -4.79
C HIS A 86 1.66 0.21 -3.78
N LEU A 87 1.01 0.64 -2.69
CA LEU A 87 1.69 1.34 -1.60
C LEU A 87 2.70 0.43 -0.87
N LEU A 88 2.35 -0.84 -0.63
CA LEU A 88 3.25 -1.82 0.00
C LEU A 88 4.43 -2.20 -0.90
N MET A 89 4.20 -2.23 -2.21
CA MET A 89 5.17 -2.64 -3.21
C MET A 89 6.12 -1.53 -3.67
N GLN A 90 6.03 -0.33 -3.08
CA GLN A 90 6.97 0.76 -3.34
C GLN A 90 8.43 0.33 -3.10
N ALA A 91 9.34 0.85 -3.92
CA ALA A 91 10.74 0.50 -3.85
C ALA A 91 11.37 0.99 -2.52
N PRO A 92 11.96 0.08 -1.72
CA PRO A 92 12.60 0.44 -0.46
C PRO A 92 13.91 1.21 -0.66
N LEU A 93 14.17 2.25 0.14
CA LEU A 93 15.47 2.94 0.19
C LEU A 93 16.37 2.31 1.26
N LYS A 94 17.05 1.22 0.86
CA LYS A 94 17.97 0.48 1.74
C LYS A 94 19.28 1.23 1.98
N ASN A 95 19.94 0.90 3.08
CA ASN A 95 21.32 1.31 3.41
C ASN A 95 21.54 2.82 3.58
N LYS A 96 20.51 3.56 4.03
CA LYS A 96 20.62 5.01 4.28
C LYS A 96 20.24 5.36 5.71
N ILE A 97 20.95 6.33 6.29
CA ILE A 97 20.53 6.94 7.56
C ILE A 97 19.44 7.97 7.27
N VAL A 98 18.27 7.76 7.86
CA VAL A 98 17.06 8.56 7.60
C VAL A 98 16.65 9.32 8.84
N MET A 99 16.34 10.61 8.67
CA MET A 99 15.60 11.39 9.67
C MET A 99 14.11 11.35 9.33
N GLY A 100 13.31 10.69 10.15
CA GLY A 100 11.86 10.86 10.13
C GLY A 100 11.48 12.20 10.74
N PHE A 101 10.71 12.99 10.02
CA PHE A 101 10.24 14.32 10.40
C PHE A 101 8.71 14.29 10.41
N ASP A 102 8.12 14.28 11.61
CA ASP A 102 6.68 14.37 11.85
C ASP A 102 6.30 15.85 12.09
N PRO A 103 5.65 16.52 11.13
CA PRO A 103 5.34 17.94 11.21
C PRO A 103 4.37 18.32 12.32
N GLY A 104 4.56 19.49 12.93
CA GLY A 104 3.58 20.02 13.87
C GLY A 104 3.72 21.51 14.19
N PHE A 105 2.59 22.17 14.43
CA PHE A 105 2.56 23.58 14.86
C PHE A 105 2.72 23.69 16.39
N ARG A 106 1.63 23.51 17.15
CA ARG A 106 1.58 23.77 18.59
C ARG A 106 2.40 22.77 19.41
N THR A 107 2.38 21.50 19.02
CA THR A 107 3.10 20.41 19.72
C THR A 107 4.53 20.23 19.22
N GLY A 108 5.02 21.12 18.35
CA GLY A 108 6.32 21.02 17.70
C GLY A 108 6.38 19.90 16.65
N SER A 109 7.44 19.92 15.85
CA SER A 109 7.77 18.84 14.92
C SER A 109 8.67 17.82 15.61
N LYS A 110 8.37 16.53 15.45
CA LYS A 110 9.14 15.44 16.06
C LYS A 110 10.10 14.87 15.04
N LEU A 111 11.34 14.71 15.46
CA LEU A 111 12.42 14.16 14.68
C LEU A 111 12.81 12.81 15.27
N ALA A 112 13.04 11.84 14.41
CA ALA A 112 13.64 10.56 14.77
C ALA A 112 14.77 10.24 13.80
N ILE A 113 15.90 9.78 14.31
CA ILE A 113 17.02 9.29 13.51
C ILE A 113 16.95 7.77 13.47
N ILE A 114 16.99 7.21 12.27
CA ILE A 114 16.97 5.79 12.00
C ILE A 114 18.24 5.44 11.22
N ASP A 115 18.98 4.43 11.68
CA ASP A 115 20.18 3.94 10.99
C ASP A 115 19.84 3.18 9.70
N SER A 116 20.87 2.77 8.97
CA SER A 116 20.75 2.01 7.71
C SER A 116 19.98 0.70 7.81
N ASN A 117 19.84 0.14 9.02
CA ASN A 117 19.18 -1.14 9.31
C ASN A 117 17.77 -0.95 9.91
N GLY A 118 17.29 0.28 10.01
CA GLY A 118 15.98 0.56 10.62
C GLY A 118 16.02 0.72 12.15
N LYS A 119 17.19 0.74 12.78
CA LYS A 119 17.31 0.92 14.24
C LYS A 119 17.13 2.39 14.60
N PHE A 120 16.29 2.65 15.60
CA PHE A 120 16.15 3.97 16.20
C PHE A 120 17.44 4.37 16.94
N LEU A 121 17.95 5.57 16.65
CA LEU A 121 19.18 6.11 17.24
C LEU A 121 18.92 7.27 18.20
N ALA A 122 18.08 8.23 17.80
CA ALA A 122 17.84 9.45 18.55
C ALA A 122 16.49 10.06 18.21
N LYS A 123 15.94 10.81 19.16
CA LYS A 123 14.73 11.62 18.98
C LYS A 123 14.99 13.07 19.36
N GLN A 124 14.22 13.98 18.78
CA GLN A 124 14.18 15.36 19.23
C GLN A 124 12.84 16.01 18.90
N VAL A 125 12.41 16.97 19.72
CA VAL A 125 11.28 17.84 19.38
C VAL A 125 11.79 19.24 19.11
N ILE A 126 11.49 19.77 17.94
CA ILE A 126 11.82 21.15 17.55
C ILE A 126 10.56 21.96 17.32
N TYR A 127 10.67 23.29 17.38
CA TYR A 127 9.56 24.21 17.19
C TYR A 127 9.85 25.19 16.03
N PRO A 128 9.88 24.70 14.77
CA PRO A 128 10.25 25.51 13.62
C PRO A 128 9.13 26.47 13.18
N HIS A 129 7.88 26.23 13.59
CA HIS A 129 6.70 26.91 13.06
C HIS A 129 5.99 27.81 14.06
N LYS A 130 5.21 28.78 13.57
CA LYS A 130 4.29 29.56 14.42
C LYS A 130 3.28 28.58 15.09
N PRO A 131 2.87 28.80 16.36
CA PRO A 131 3.02 30.01 17.17
C PRO A 131 4.33 30.10 17.98
N ALA A 132 5.34 29.27 17.73
CA ALA A 132 6.61 29.37 18.43
C ALA A 132 7.28 30.75 18.22
N ASN A 133 7.95 31.25 19.27
CA ASN A 133 8.64 32.53 19.23
C ASN A 133 9.90 32.45 18.34
N VAL A 134 10.46 33.62 18.00
CA VAL A 134 11.62 33.72 17.08
C VAL A 134 12.82 32.91 17.60
N GLN A 135 13.09 32.96 18.91
CA GLN A 135 14.19 32.25 19.53
C GLN A 135 14.08 30.73 19.33
N LYS A 136 12.92 30.12 19.63
CA LYS A 136 12.70 28.68 19.43
C LYS A 136 12.83 28.25 17.97
N ARG A 137 12.41 29.10 17.02
CA ARG A 137 12.56 28.83 15.58
C ARG A 137 14.03 28.87 15.16
N SER A 138 14.81 29.82 15.67
CA SER A 138 16.26 29.87 15.42
C SER A 138 17.01 28.70 16.05
N GLU A 139 16.62 28.30 17.27
CA GLU A 139 17.15 27.09 17.93
C GLU A 139 16.84 25.83 17.11
N ALA A 140 15.62 25.71 16.56
CA ALA A 140 15.23 24.59 15.71
C ALA A 140 16.14 24.40 14.48
N ILE A 141 16.56 25.49 13.84
CA ILE A 141 17.50 25.46 12.70
C ILE A 141 18.84 24.83 13.12
N ASN A 142 19.40 25.32 14.23
CA ASN A 142 20.70 24.85 14.72
C ASN A 142 20.62 23.38 15.14
N THR A 143 19.58 23.01 15.89
CA THR A 143 19.36 21.62 16.30
C THR A 143 19.18 20.69 15.11
N PHE A 144 18.40 21.09 14.09
CA PHE A 144 18.22 20.29 12.88
C PHE A 144 19.55 20.03 12.17
N LYS A 145 20.34 21.09 11.89
CA LYS A 145 21.64 20.96 11.22
C LYS A 145 22.63 20.13 12.03
N GLN A 146 22.63 20.30 13.35
CA GLN A 146 23.46 19.51 14.25
C GLN A 146 23.12 18.02 14.18
N LEU A 147 21.84 17.65 14.29
CA LEU A 147 21.41 16.25 14.19
C LEU A 147 21.76 15.62 12.84
N VAL A 148 21.59 16.36 11.74
CA VAL A 148 21.96 15.88 10.41
C VAL A 148 23.47 15.61 10.32
N SER A 149 24.29 16.48 10.87
CA SER A 149 25.75 16.33 10.90
C SER A 149 26.22 15.20 11.82
N ASP A 150 25.75 15.19 13.08
CA ASP A 150 26.20 14.28 14.14
C ASP A 150 25.90 12.81 13.77
N TYR A 151 24.74 12.58 13.15
CA TYR A 151 24.30 11.24 12.74
C TYR A 151 24.56 10.93 11.27
N LYS A 152 25.14 11.86 10.50
CA LYS A 152 25.39 11.71 9.05
C LYS A 152 24.13 11.31 8.28
N VAL A 153 23.03 12.02 8.55
CA VAL A 153 21.75 11.78 7.88
C VAL A 153 21.89 12.05 6.39
N GLU A 154 21.43 11.11 5.56
CA GLU A 154 21.48 11.21 4.10
C GLU A 154 20.13 11.61 3.49
N LEU A 155 19.03 11.34 4.22
CA LEU A 155 17.67 11.57 3.77
C LEU A 155 16.77 12.05 4.90
N VAL A 156 15.96 13.08 4.65
CA VAL A 156 14.88 13.51 5.54
C VAL A 156 13.53 13.06 4.97
N ALA A 157 12.80 12.23 5.70
CA ALA A 157 11.46 11.76 5.36
C ALA A 157 10.42 12.61 6.09
N ILE A 158 9.69 13.46 5.36
CA ILE A 158 8.73 14.41 5.93
C ILE A 158 7.32 13.84 5.80
N GLY A 159 6.59 13.74 6.91
CA GLY A 159 5.18 13.38 6.90
C GLY A 159 4.33 14.39 6.11
N ASN A 160 3.31 13.93 5.41
CA ASN A 160 2.48 14.76 4.54
C ASN A 160 1.21 15.33 5.20
N GLY A 161 1.13 15.36 6.53
CA GLY A 161 -0.04 15.87 7.22
C GLY A 161 0.07 17.34 7.64
N THR A 162 -0.32 17.61 8.88
CA THR A 162 -0.48 19.00 9.35
C THR A 162 0.86 19.69 9.51
N ALA A 163 1.05 20.87 8.93
CA ALA A 163 2.32 21.61 8.88
C ALA A 163 3.41 20.97 7.99
N SER A 164 3.04 19.99 7.17
CA SER A 164 3.99 19.33 6.25
C SER A 164 4.65 20.30 5.30
N ARG A 165 3.90 21.28 4.81
CA ARG A 165 4.40 22.30 3.90
C ARG A 165 5.42 23.23 4.55
N GLU A 166 5.06 23.81 5.69
CA GLU A 166 5.97 24.67 6.45
C GLU A 166 7.23 23.90 6.85
N SER A 167 7.09 22.59 7.11
CA SER A 167 8.22 21.71 7.39
C SER A 167 9.07 21.42 6.17
N GLU A 168 8.46 21.27 4.99
CA GLU A 168 9.16 21.13 3.71
C GLU A 168 10.03 22.37 3.45
N GLU A 169 9.45 23.57 3.58
CA GLU A 169 10.14 24.86 3.46
C GLU A 169 11.30 24.96 4.45
N PHE A 170 11.04 24.68 5.73
CA PHE A 170 12.06 24.67 6.77
C PHE A 170 13.21 23.72 6.45
N VAL A 171 12.91 22.50 6.00
CA VAL A 171 13.92 21.48 5.68
C VAL A 171 14.73 21.90 4.48
N ALA A 172 14.10 22.35 3.39
CA ALA A 172 14.79 22.74 2.16
C ALA A 172 15.72 23.95 2.36
N GLU A 173 15.28 24.98 3.07
CA GLU A 173 16.11 26.17 3.37
C GLU A 173 17.32 25.85 4.25
N ASN A 174 17.27 24.76 5.01
CA ASN A 174 18.27 24.41 6.01
C ASN A 174 19.01 23.10 5.73
N LEU A 175 18.79 22.51 4.55
CA LEU A 175 19.34 21.21 4.17
C LEU A 175 20.85 21.30 3.93
N PRO A 176 21.68 20.50 4.62
CA PRO A 176 23.11 20.45 4.32
C PRO A 176 23.39 19.86 2.92
N ALA A 177 24.52 20.25 2.32
CA ALA A 177 24.91 19.78 1.00
C ALA A 177 25.02 18.24 0.94
N GLY A 178 24.40 17.63 -0.06
CA GLY A 178 24.40 16.18 -0.28
C GLY A 178 23.27 15.42 0.41
N VAL A 179 22.54 16.06 1.34
CA VAL A 179 21.34 15.49 1.96
C VAL A 179 20.14 15.79 1.05
N LYS A 180 19.22 14.83 0.91
CA LYS A 180 17.96 15.02 0.19
C LYS A 180 16.78 14.94 1.16
N TYR A 181 15.60 15.36 0.71
CA TYR A 181 14.37 15.07 1.43
C TYR A 181 13.34 14.41 0.51
N THR A 182 12.35 13.77 1.13
CA THR A 182 11.18 13.23 0.44
C THR A 182 9.95 13.42 1.31
N ILE A 183 8.80 13.58 0.66
CA ILE A 183 7.51 13.54 1.34
C ILE A 183 7.08 12.07 1.44
N VAL A 184 6.56 11.68 2.60
CA VAL A 184 6.08 10.33 2.90
C VAL A 184 4.61 10.42 3.34
N ASN A 185 3.80 9.45 2.92
CA ASN A 185 2.44 9.31 3.45
C ASN A 185 2.52 9.00 4.95
N GLU A 186 2.00 9.87 5.81
CA GLU A 186 1.96 9.67 7.27
C GLU A 186 0.65 9.01 7.74
N ALA A 187 -0.31 8.77 6.85
CA ALA A 187 -1.60 8.18 7.22
C ALA A 187 -1.40 6.90 8.04
N GLY A 188 -2.08 6.85 9.19
CA GLY A 188 -1.99 5.74 10.13
C GLY A 188 -0.74 5.72 11.01
N ALA A 189 0.20 6.67 10.88
CA ALA A 189 1.37 6.75 11.76
C ALA A 189 0.96 7.04 13.21
N SER A 190 -0.02 7.92 13.41
CA SER A 190 -0.63 8.19 14.71
C SER A 190 -1.33 6.94 15.29
N VAL A 191 -2.02 6.16 14.46
CA VAL A 191 -2.69 4.92 14.87
C VAL A 191 -1.68 3.86 15.29
N TYR A 192 -0.62 3.66 14.51
CA TYR A 192 0.51 2.80 14.90
C TYR A 192 1.12 3.28 16.22
N SER A 193 1.39 4.58 16.37
CA SER A 193 2.08 5.12 17.55
C SER A 193 1.35 4.89 18.88
N ALA A 194 0.01 4.80 18.83
CA ALA A 194 -0.85 4.49 19.97
C ALA A 194 -1.11 2.98 20.17
N SER A 195 -0.70 2.14 19.22
CA SER A 195 -0.93 0.70 19.26
C SER A 195 -0.17 0.01 20.41
N GLU A 196 -0.59 -1.20 20.76
CA GLU A 196 0.15 -2.07 21.68
C GLU A 196 1.50 -2.48 21.10
N GLN A 197 1.53 -2.80 19.81
CA GLN A 197 2.77 -3.17 19.11
C GLN A 197 3.84 -2.07 19.19
N ALA A 198 3.47 -0.80 19.02
CA ALA A 198 4.43 0.31 19.14
C ALA A 198 4.85 0.55 20.60
N ARG A 199 3.98 0.24 21.58
CA ARG A 199 4.33 0.25 23.01
C ARG A 199 5.32 -0.84 23.38
N GLU A 200 5.19 -2.03 22.79
CA GLU A 200 6.15 -3.12 22.97
C GLU A 200 7.49 -2.81 22.30
N GLU A 201 7.47 -2.23 21.10
CA GLU A 201 8.68 -1.89 20.35
C GLU A 201 9.44 -0.72 20.98
N PHE A 202 8.72 0.26 21.53
CA PHE A 202 9.29 1.46 22.14
C PHE A 202 8.61 1.82 23.47
N PRO A 203 8.87 1.05 24.55
CA PRO A 203 8.22 1.24 25.85
C PRO A 203 8.49 2.62 26.47
N ASP A 204 9.71 3.13 26.28
CA ASP A 204 10.19 4.38 26.89
C ASP A 204 9.87 5.65 26.07
N LEU A 205 9.16 5.50 24.95
CA LEU A 205 8.80 6.62 24.08
C LEU A 205 7.34 7.04 24.25
N HIS A 206 7.08 8.34 24.17
CA HIS A 206 5.73 8.88 24.08
C HIS A 206 5.12 8.61 22.71
N VAL A 207 3.78 8.68 22.63
CA VAL A 207 3.00 8.38 21.42
C VAL A 207 3.50 9.20 20.24
N GLU A 208 3.65 10.51 20.41
CA GLU A 208 4.04 11.44 19.35
C GLU A 208 5.47 11.19 18.83
N GLU A 209 6.34 10.58 19.63
CA GLU A 209 7.73 10.32 19.25
C GLU A 209 7.84 9.06 18.37
N ARG A 210 6.94 8.09 18.56
CA ARG A 210 6.89 6.85 17.75
C ARG A 210 6.42 7.12 16.32
N SER A 211 5.59 8.14 16.12
CA SER A 211 5.09 8.55 14.80
C SER A 211 6.23 8.93 13.85
N ALA A 212 7.19 9.75 14.31
CA ALA A 212 8.37 10.12 13.52
C ALA A 212 9.24 8.91 13.13
N ILE A 213 9.36 7.91 14.01
CA ILE A 213 10.08 6.66 13.71
C ILE A 213 9.38 5.92 12.56
N SER A 214 8.04 5.82 12.60
CA SER A 214 7.26 5.16 11.54
C SER A 214 7.44 5.87 10.20
N ILE A 215 7.39 7.20 10.16
CA ILE A 215 7.61 7.98 8.92
C ILE A 215 8.99 7.68 8.32
N GLY A 216 10.04 7.65 9.14
CA GLY A 216 11.40 7.36 8.68
C GLY A 216 11.59 5.91 8.21
N ARG A 217 10.95 4.94 8.87
CA ARG A 217 11.03 3.52 8.47
C ARG A 217 10.22 3.19 7.22
N ARG A 218 9.10 3.87 6.99
CA ARG A 218 8.28 3.68 5.78
C ARG A 218 9.07 3.88 4.50
N ILE A 219 9.99 4.84 4.47
CA ILE A 219 10.80 5.07 3.26
C ILE A 219 11.90 4.01 3.09
N GLN A 220 12.42 3.47 4.21
CA GLN A 220 13.42 2.42 4.18
C GLN A 220 12.83 1.08 3.72
N ASP A 221 11.66 0.71 4.24
CA ASP A 221 10.88 -0.44 3.77
C ASP A 221 9.37 -0.21 3.99
N PRO A 222 8.63 0.22 2.95
CA PRO A 222 7.20 0.47 3.03
C PRO A 222 6.42 -0.76 3.50
N LEU A 223 6.74 -1.94 2.96
CA LEU A 223 6.07 -3.19 3.30
C LEU A 223 6.23 -3.52 4.79
N ALA A 224 7.47 -3.52 5.29
CA ALA A 224 7.75 -3.93 6.66
C ALA A 224 7.13 -2.99 7.71
N GLU A 225 6.93 -1.73 7.38
CA GLU A 225 6.39 -0.72 8.29
C GLU A 225 4.87 -0.56 8.18
N LEU A 226 4.30 -0.56 6.97
CA LEU A 226 2.87 -0.33 6.76
C LEU A 226 1.99 -1.48 7.24
N ILE A 227 2.49 -2.72 7.25
CA ILE A 227 1.76 -3.89 7.79
C ILE A 227 1.48 -3.79 9.30
N LYS A 228 2.17 -2.89 10.01
CA LYS A 228 1.98 -2.67 11.46
C LYS A 228 0.78 -1.76 11.76
N ILE A 229 0.13 -1.24 10.72
CA ILE A 229 -0.93 -0.24 10.82
C ILE A 229 -2.27 -0.90 10.56
N ASP A 230 -3.30 -0.48 11.30
CA ASP A 230 -4.67 -0.83 10.95
C ASP A 230 -4.98 -0.38 9.51
N PRO A 231 -5.40 -1.30 8.63
CA PRO A 231 -5.69 -0.99 7.23
C PRO A 231 -6.64 0.19 7.05
N LYS A 232 -7.66 0.32 7.91
CA LYS A 232 -8.64 1.43 7.91
C LYS A 232 -8.00 2.80 8.13
N SER A 233 -6.73 2.84 8.52
CA SER A 233 -5.99 4.05 8.86
C SER A 233 -4.91 4.41 7.83
N VAL A 234 -4.62 3.54 6.84
CA VAL A 234 -3.59 3.78 5.81
C VAL A 234 -4.00 4.87 4.80
N GLY A 235 -5.30 5.18 4.71
CA GLY A 235 -5.78 6.40 4.04
C GLY A 235 -5.77 6.35 2.51
N VAL A 236 -5.85 5.16 1.91
CA VAL A 236 -5.78 4.97 0.45
C VAL A 236 -7.14 4.66 -0.20
N GLY A 237 -8.23 4.81 0.55
CA GLY A 237 -9.60 4.58 0.07
C GLY A 237 -10.52 5.78 0.28
N GLN A 238 -11.29 6.12 -0.74
CA GLN A 238 -12.43 7.02 -0.53
C GLN A 238 -13.50 6.32 0.31
N TYR A 239 -14.05 7.02 1.30
CA TYR A 239 -15.12 6.50 2.15
C TYR A 239 -14.77 5.16 2.84
N GLN A 240 -13.49 4.89 3.12
CA GLN A 240 -13.05 3.62 3.70
C GLN A 240 -13.73 3.30 5.06
N HIS A 241 -14.11 4.34 5.82
CA HIS A 241 -14.86 4.21 7.08
C HIS A 241 -16.35 3.89 6.90
N ASP A 242 -16.89 4.04 5.68
CA ASP A 242 -18.26 3.71 5.32
C ASP A 242 -18.39 2.29 4.73
N LEU A 243 -17.27 1.58 4.54
CA LEU A 243 -17.22 0.21 4.02
C LEU A 243 -17.46 -0.82 5.14
N ASN A 244 -17.83 -2.04 4.74
CA ASN A 244 -17.93 -3.15 5.68
C ASN A 244 -16.55 -3.47 6.27
N ALA A 245 -16.40 -3.29 7.59
CA ALA A 245 -15.13 -3.48 8.28
C ALA A 245 -14.53 -4.87 8.08
N LYS A 246 -15.35 -5.93 8.16
CA LYS A 246 -14.89 -7.31 8.05
C LYS A 246 -14.36 -7.63 6.65
N THR A 247 -15.14 -7.29 5.62
CA THR A 247 -14.73 -7.53 4.23
C THR A 247 -13.51 -6.70 3.83
N LEU A 248 -13.38 -5.49 4.39
CA LEU A 248 -12.21 -4.66 4.20
C LEU A 248 -10.95 -5.28 4.83
N ASP A 249 -11.06 -5.78 6.06
CA ASP A 249 -9.94 -6.44 6.76
C ASP A 249 -9.52 -7.72 6.01
N GLU A 250 -10.47 -8.55 5.58
CA GLU A 250 -10.21 -9.74 4.76
C GLU A 250 -9.51 -9.41 3.44
N GLN A 251 -9.88 -8.31 2.79
CA GLN A 251 -9.23 -7.87 1.56
C GLN A 251 -7.79 -7.43 1.81
N VAL A 252 -7.53 -6.75 2.92
CA VAL A 252 -6.19 -6.28 3.24
C VAL A 252 -5.29 -7.43 3.63
N ASP A 253 -5.78 -8.36 4.44
CA ASP A 253 -5.04 -9.57 4.80
C ASP A 253 -4.57 -10.32 3.54
N LYS A 254 -5.45 -10.47 2.54
CA LYS A 254 -5.10 -11.08 1.24
C LYS A 254 -4.03 -10.28 0.48
N VAL A 255 -4.16 -8.95 0.45
CA VAL A 255 -3.21 -8.08 -0.25
C VAL A 255 -1.84 -8.10 0.44
N VAL A 256 -1.81 -8.04 1.77
CA VAL A 256 -0.58 -8.12 2.56
C VAL A 256 0.07 -9.48 2.38
N GLU A 257 -0.68 -10.57 2.47
CA GLU A 257 -0.18 -11.92 2.19
C GLU A 257 0.42 -11.99 0.78
N THR A 258 -0.28 -11.48 -0.23
CA THR A 258 0.23 -11.46 -1.62
C THR A 258 1.54 -10.67 -1.71
N ALA A 259 1.59 -9.45 -1.17
CA ALA A 259 2.76 -8.60 -1.23
C ALA A 259 3.96 -9.22 -0.48
N VAL A 260 3.75 -9.73 0.74
CA VAL A 260 4.81 -10.33 1.56
C VAL A 260 5.39 -11.58 0.90
N ASN A 261 4.56 -12.46 0.36
CA ASN A 261 5.04 -13.68 -0.27
C ASN A 261 5.65 -13.43 -1.66
N GLN A 262 5.15 -12.46 -2.42
CA GLN A 262 5.77 -12.05 -3.69
C GLN A 262 7.14 -11.40 -3.48
N VAL A 263 7.29 -10.62 -2.40
CA VAL A 263 8.57 -9.99 -2.07
C VAL A 263 9.52 -10.97 -1.42
N GLY A 264 9.05 -11.91 -0.60
CA GLY A 264 9.85 -12.79 0.25
C GLY A 264 10.50 -12.04 1.42
N VAL A 265 10.90 -12.77 2.47
CA VAL A 265 11.41 -12.14 3.70
C VAL A 265 12.75 -12.72 4.13
N ASN A 266 13.65 -11.86 4.60
CA ASN A 266 14.89 -12.32 5.20
C ASN A 266 14.60 -12.88 6.60
N LEU A 267 14.78 -14.18 6.78
CA LEU A 267 14.48 -14.90 8.01
C LEU A 267 15.25 -14.36 9.23
N ASN A 268 16.47 -13.86 9.03
CA ASN A 268 17.33 -13.38 10.11
C ASN A 268 17.01 -11.95 10.56
N THR A 269 16.30 -11.16 9.75
CA THR A 269 15.99 -9.76 10.10
C THR A 269 14.50 -9.47 10.19
N ALA A 270 13.64 -10.33 9.63
CA ALA A 270 12.20 -10.12 9.64
C ALA A 270 11.63 -10.05 11.07
N SER A 271 10.63 -9.17 11.23
CA SER A 271 9.85 -9.01 12.45
C SER A 271 8.80 -10.13 12.58
N PRO A 272 8.28 -10.39 13.80
CA PRO A 272 7.17 -11.31 13.98
C PRO A 272 5.93 -10.92 13.15
N ALA A 273 5.66 -9.62 13.02
CA ALA A 273 4.54 -9.11 12.24
C ALA A 273 4.67 -9.49 10.76
N LEU A 274 5.86 -9.30 10.17
CA LEU A 274 6.12 -9.64 8.77
C LEU A 274 6.06 -11.15 8.52
N LEU A 275 6.66 -11.94 9.41
CA LEU A 275 6.64 -13.42 9.33
C LEU A 275 5.22 -14.01 9.45
N ALA A 276 4.32 -13.34 10.17
CA ALA A 276 2.95 -13.83 10.35
C ALA A 276 2.13 -13.83 9.04
N HIS A 277 2.58 -13.11 8.01
CA HIS A 277 1.95 -13.06 6.68
C HIS A 277 2.62 -13.96 5.63
N ILE A 278 3.62 -14.75 6.02
CA ILE A 278 4.20 -15.76 5.14
C ILE A 278 3.26 -16.96 5.04
N ALA A 279 3.12 -17.49 3.83
CA ALA A 279 2.30 -18.66 3.55
C ALA A 279 2.68 -19.83 4.49
N GLY A 280 1.67 -20.40 5.16
CA GLY A 280 1.85 -21.49 6.12
C GLY A 280 2.34 -21.08 7.51
N LEU A 281 2.59 -19.79 7.77
CA LEU A 281 2.88 -19.26 9.09
C LEU A 281 1.67 -18.58 9.72
N ASN A 282 1.74 -18.37 11.03
CA ASN A 282 0.77 -17.60 11.81
C ASN A 282 1.51 -16.84 12.91
N LYS A 283 0.81 -15.99 13.68
CA LYS A 283 1.42 -15.17 14.75
C LYS A 283 2.27 -16.00 15.73
N ASN A 284 1.81 -17.19 16.12
CA ASN A 284 2.56 -18.05 17.06
C ASN A 284 3.82 -18.63 16.42
N LEU A 285 3.74 -19.11 15.18
CA LEU A 285 4.91 -19.65 14.46
C LEU A 285 5.93 -18.54 14.15
N ALA A 286 5.47 -17.36 13.76
CA ALA A 286 6.31 -16.19 13.55
C ALA A 286 7.10 -15.83 14.82
N GLN A 287 6.44 -15.81 15.98
CA GLN A 287 7.11 -15.58 17.26
C GLN A 287 8.11 -16.71 17.59
N ASN A 288 7.75 -17.97 17.34
CA ASN A 288 8.65 -19.10 17.59
C ASN A 288 9.91 -19.04 16.72
N ILE A 289 9.81 -18.58 15.46
CA ILE A 289 10.96 -18.37 14.57
C ILE A 289 11.90 -17.32 15.16
N VAL A 290 11.36 -16.18 15.61
CA VAL A 290 12.17 -15.11 16.20
C VAL A 290 12.78 -15.55 17.52
N ASN A 291 12.04 -16.25 18.37
CA ASN A 291 12.58 -16.81 19.61
C ASN A 291 13.71 -17.80 19.33
N TYR A 292 13.52 -18.71 18.36
CA TYR A 292 14.57 -19.65 17.95
C TYR A 292 15.84 -18.92 17.48
N ARG A 293 15.68 -17.86 16.67
CA ARG A 293 16.80 -17.02 16.21
C ARG A 293 17.53 -16.35 17.38
N ASN A 294 16.80 -15.86 18.37
CA ASN A 294 17.38 -15.20 19.53
C ASN A 294 18.12 -16.18 20.46
N ASP A 295 17.59 -17.40 20.62
CA ASP A 295 18.14 -18.42 21.52
C ASP A 295 19.33 -19.18 20.91
N PHE A 296 19.28 -19.46 19.59
CA PHE A 296 20.25 -20.32 18.91
C PHE A 296 21.13 -19.58 17.88
N GLY A 297 20.92 -18.28 17.70
CA GLY A 297 21.60 -17.46 16.70
C GLY A 297 20.94 -17.50 15.31
N GLU A 298 21.60 -16.87 14.35
CA GLU A 298 21.09 -16.73 12.98
C GLU A 298 20.94 -18.08 12.25
N PHE A 299 19.93 -18.16 11.39
CA PHE A 299 19.76 -19.28 10.47
C PHE A 299 20.83 -19.21 9.38
N THR A 300 21.48 -20.35 9.14
CA THR A 300 22.50 -20.55 8.09
C THR A 300 22.02 -21.47 6.97
N SER A 301 20.91 -22.17 7.19
CA SER A 301 20.22 -22.97 6.17
C SER A 301 18.73 -23.10 6.45
N ARG A 302 17.91 -23.15 5.39
CA ARG A 302 16.45 -23.40 5.49
C ARG A 302 16.13 -24.69 6.23
N THR A 303 17.00 -25.70 6.17
CA THR A 303 16.79 -26.96 6.90
C THR A 303 16.69 -26.78 8.43
N GLN A 304 17.30 -25.72 8.99
CA GLN A 304 17.20 -25.39 10.41
C GLN A 304 15.79 -24.92 10.82
N ILE A 305 14.97 -24.42 9.88
CA ILE A 305 13.59 -24.01 10.13
C ILE A 305 12.76 -25.18 10.67
N LYS A 306 13.08 -26.42 10.25
CA LYS A 306 12.43 -27.65 10.76
C LYS A 306 12.65 -27.89 12.26
N LYS A 307 13.61 -27.21 12.88
CA LYS A 307 13.91 -27.29 14.32
C LYS A 307 13.11 -26.28 15.14
N VAL A 308 12.39 -25.36 14.49
CA VAL A 308 11.56 -24.37 15.18
C VAL A 308 10.40 -25.07 15.90
N PRO A 309 10.15 -24.78 17.19
CA PRO A 309 9.07 -25.41 17.93
C PRO A 309 7.72 -25.26 17.24
N ARG A 310 6.97 -26.38 17.16
CA ARG A 310 5.62 -26.47 16.57
C ARG A 310 5.54 -26.19 15.07
N LEU A 311 6.67 -26.01 14.37
CA LEU A 311 6.69 -25.87 12.93
C LEU A 311 6.68 -27.26 12.27
N GLY A 312 5.51 -27.66 11.77
CA GLY A 312 5.30 -28.96 11.15
C GLY A 312 5.81 -29.04 9.69
N PRO A 313 5.88 -30.25 9.10
CA PRO A 313 6.34 -30.46 7.73
C PRO A 313 5.55 -29.67 6.69
N LYS A 314 4.23 -29.55 6.86
CA LYS A 314 3.34 -28.81 5.95
C LYS A 314 3.57 -27.31 6.02
N ALA A 315 3.75 -26.76 7.23
CA ALA A 315 4.09 -25.35 7.41
C ALA A 315 5.46 -25.03 6.80
N TYR A 316 6.43 -25.94 6.95
CA TYR A 316 7.73 -25.81 6.29
C TYR A 316 7.60 -25.80 4.75
N GLU A 317 6.86 -26.75 4.18
CA GLU A 317 6.62 -26.86 2.74
C GLU A 317 5.95 -25.59 2.18
N GLN A 318 5.00 -25.00 2.90
CA GLN A 318 4.34 -23.77 2.46
C GLN A 318 5.22 -22.52 2.62
N ALA A 319 6.04 -22.46 3.67
CA ALA A 319 6.80 -21.24 3.99
C ALA A 319 8.19 -21.18 3.35
N ALA A 320 8.85 -22.31 3.12
CA ALA A 320 10.29 -22.34 2.88
C ALA A 320 10.73 -21.57 1.62
N GLY A 321 9.90 -21.50 0.57
CA GLY A 321 10.19 -20.75 -0.66
C GLY A 321 10.23 -19.24 -0.44
N PHE A 322 9.48 -18.74 0.54
CA PHE A 322 9.34 -17.31 0.82
C PHE A 322 10.30 -16.80 1.91
N LEU A 323 10.91 -17.72 2.67
CA LEU A 323 11.89 -17.41 3.71
C LEU A 323 13.30 -17.46 3.14
N ARG A 324 13.98 -16.32 3.06
CA ARG A 324 15.34 -16.21 2.51
C ARG A 324 16.40 -16.10 3.60
N ILE A 325 17.58 -16.62 3.32
CA ILE A 325 18.78 -16.51 4.14
C ILE A 325 19.89 -15.95 3.23
N VAL A 326 20.14 -14.64 3.34
CA VAL A 326 21.05 -13.92 2.44
C VAL A 326 22.49 -14.42 2.60
N ASP A 327 22.98 -14.52 3.82
CA ASP A 327 24.35 -14.96 4.14
C ASP A 327 24.40 -16.47 4.50
N GLY A 328 23.55 -17.27 3.85
CA GLY A 328 23.42 -18.71 4.11
C GLY A 328 24.58 -19.53 3.53
N LYS A 329 24.74 -20.76 4.01
CA LYS A 329 25.75 -21.70 3.47
C LYS A 329 25.46 -22.15 2.03
N ASN A 330 24.20 -22.09 1.64
CA ASN A 330 23.72 -22.51 0.34
C ASN A 330 23.11 -21.30 -0.36
N ILE A 331 23.67 -20.91 -1.51
CA ILE A 331 23.22 -19.74 -2.26
C ILE A 331 21.74 -19.83 -2.65
N LEU A 332 21.21 -21.04 -2.86
CA LEU A 332 19.79 -21.25 -3.18
C LEU A 332 18.85 -20.82 -2.04
N ASP A 333 19.33 -20.82 -0.79
CA ASP A 333 18.55 -20.34 0.36
C ASP A 333 18.35 -18.80 0.32
N SER A 334 19.11 -18.08 -0.51
CA SER A 334 18.90 -16.66 -0.81
C SER A 334 17.92 -16.42 -1.98
N THR A 335 17.48 -17.46 -2.68
CA THR A 335 16.59 -17.37 -3.86
C THR A 335 15.16 -17.76 -3.55
N ASP A 336 14.25 -17.53 -4.49
CA ASP A 336 12.84 -17.95 -4.40
C ASP A 336 12.63 -19.43 -4.80
N ILE A 337 13.71 -20.12 -5.14
CA ILE A 337 13.68 -21.55 -5.48
C ILE A 337 13.31 -22.33 -4.23
N HIS A 338 12.21 -23.07 -4.31
CA HIS A 338 11.76 -23.93 -3.22
C HIS A 338 12.76 -25.09 -2.96
N PRO A 339 12.99 -25.51 -1.70
CA PRO A 339 13.87 -26.64 -1.39
C PRO A 339 13.55 -27.96 -2.12
N GLU A 340 12.31 -28.17 -2.56
CA GLU A 340 11.96 -29.33 -3.39
C GLU A 340 12.67 -29.36 -4.75
N SER A 341 12.97 -28.17 -5.28
CA SER A 341 13.58 -27.97 -6.60
C SER A 341 15.10 -27.84 -6.52
N TYR A 342 15.72 -28.01 -5.34
CA TYR A 342 17.17 -27.88 -5.18
C TYR A 342 17.96 -28.90 -5.99
N THR A 343 17.43 -30.11 -6.14
CA THR A 343 18.07 -31.14 -6.97
C THR A 343 18.11 -30.70 -8.44
N ALA A 344 17.00 -30.15 -8.95
CA ALA A 344 16.92 -29.62 -10.31
C ALA A 344 17.82 -28.38 -10.49
N ALA A 345 17.79 -27.42 -9.55
CA ALA A 345 18.62 -26.22 -9.60
C ALA A 345 20.12 -26.54 -9.60
N LYS A 346 20.57 -27.51 -8.77
CA LYS A 346 21.96 -27.95 -8.78
C LYS A 346 22.36 -28.62 -10.10
N LYS A 347 21.49 -29.44 -10.68
CA LYS A 347 21.72 -30.03 -12.01
C LYS A 347 21.79 -28.96 -13.10
N LEU A 348 20.92 -27.96 -13.06
CA LEU A 348 20.92 -26.83 -13.99
C LEU A 348 22.25 -26.06 -13.93
N LEU A 349 22.73 -25.73 -12.72
CA LEU A 349 24.02 -25.07 -12.52
C LEU A 349 25.19 -25.92 -13.06
N SER A 350 25.16 -27.23 -12.83
CA SER A 350 26.16 -28.15 -13.41
C SER A 350 26.12 -28.20 -14.94
N LEU A 351 24.93 -28.21 -15.55
CA LEU A 351 24.76 -28.16 -17.00
C LEU A 351 25.23 -26.84 -17.60
N ALA A 352 25.06 -25.75 -16.86
CA ALA A 352 25.53 -24.43 -17.23
C ALA A 352 27.04 -24.24 -16.99
N ASN A 353 27.70 -25.17 -16.28
CA ASN A 353 29.09 -25.07 -15.82
C ASN A 353 29.34 -23.80 -14.96
N ILE A 354 28.35 -23.42 -14.15
CA ILE A 354 28.38 -22.22 -13.30
C ILE A 354 28.71 -22.62 -11.86
N ASN A 355 29.65 -21.90 -11.25
CA ASN A 355 29.97 -22.09 -9.83
C ASN A 355 28.93 -21.38 -8.95
N PRO A 356 28.23 -22.08 -8.02
CA PRO A 356 27.21 -21.47 -7.15
C PRO A 356 27.72 -20.33 -6.25
N VAL A 357 29.04 -20.19 -6.05
CA VAL A 357 29.61 -19.14 -5.18
C VAL A 357 29.57 -17.76 -5.85
N ASN A 358 29.68 -17.68 -7.18
CA ASN A 358 29.72 -16.44 -7.94
C ASN A 358 28.61 -16.42 -8.99
N LEU A 359 27.35 -16.39 -8.54
CA LEU A 359 26.18 -16.28 -9.42
C LEU A 359 25.92 -14.83 -9.87
N ALA A 360 25.01 -14.68 -10.84
CA ALA A 360 24.50 -13.40 -11.35
C ALA A 360 25.48 -12.56 -12.17
N THR A 361 26.51 -13.16 -12.77
CA THR A 361 27.33 -12.46 -13.79
C THR A 361 26.58 -12.37 -15.13
N ASP A 362 26.94 -11.41 -15.98
CA ASP A 362 26.31 -11.27 -17.30
C ASP A 362 26.52 -12.52 -18.18
N GLU A 363 27.66 -13.19 -18.03
CA GLU A 363 27.97 -14.45 -18.71
C GLU A 363 27.06 -15.57 -18.22
N ASP A 364 26.94 -15.75 -16.90
CA ASP A 364 26.05 -16.73 -16.28
C ASP A 364 24.60 -16.53 -16.70
N ASN A 365 24.13 -15.27 -16.68
CA ASN A 365 22.76 -14.91 -17.05
C ASN A 365 22.49 -15.27 -18.51
N THR A 366 23.47 -15.04 -19.40
CA THR A 366 23.37 -15.41 -20.81
C THR A 366 23.31 -16.93 -21.00
N ILE A 367 24.13 -17.69 -20.26
CA ILE A 367 24.12 -19.15 -20.33
C ILE A 367 22.80 -19.71 -19.81
N LEU A 368 22.33 -19.23 -18.66
CA LEU A 368 21.06 -19.65 -18.06
C LEU A 368 19.88 -19.40 -19.00
N ASN A 369 19.80 -18.22 -19.64
CA ASN A 369 18.75 -17.92 -20.61
C ASN A 369 18.73 -18.88 -21.81
N ARG A 370 19.88 -19.37 -22.28
CA ARG A 370 19.92 -20.36 -23.37
C ARG A 370 19.38 -21.73 -22.94
N LEU A 371 19.42 -22.01 -21.64
CA LEU A 371 18.91 -23.26 -21.07
C LEU A 371 17.40 -23.18 -20.76
N ASP A 372 16.75 -22.04 -20.95
CA ASP A 372 15.32 -21.86 -20.71
C ASP A 372 14.47 -22.39 -21.88
N ASN A 373 14.29 -23.71 -21.94
CA ASN A 373 13.53 -24.38 -22.99
C ASN A 373 12.94 -25.72 -22.54
N GLU A 374 11.94 -26.21 -23.28
CA GLU A 374 11.20 -27.44 -22.96
C GLU A 374 12.11 -28.66 -22.81
N HIS A 375 13.08 -28.84 -23.71
CA HIS A 375 14.01 -29.97 -23.65
C HIS A 375 14.82 -29.97 -22.35
N LYS A 376 15.22 -28.80 -21.85
CA LYS A 376 15.94 -28.70 -20.57
C LYS A 376 15.03 -28.91 -19.38
N ALA A 377 13.76 -28.51 -19.47
CA ALA A 377 12.77 -28.77 -18.44
C ALA A 377 12.54 -30.28 -18.26
N GLU A 378 12.38 -31.01 -19.37
CA GLU A 378 12.29 -32.48 -19.38
C GLU A 378 13.54 -33.16 -18.82
N GLN A 379 14.74 -32.70 -19.23
CA GLN A 379 16.00 -33.23 -18.72
C GLN A 379 16.15 -33.07 -17.19
N LEU A 380 15.53 -32.04 -16.63
CA LEU A 380 15.58 -31.72 -15.20
C LEU A 380 14.41 -32.29 -14.39
N ASP A 381 13.42 -32.91 -15.05
CA ASP A 381 12.19 -33.43 -14.46
C ASP A 381 11.36 -32.32 -13.76
N VAL A 382 11.24 -31.16 -14.43
CA VAL A 382 10.45 -30.01 -13.96
C VAL A 382 9.58 -29.46 -15.09
N GLY A 383 8.52 -28.73 -14.75
CA GLY A 383 7.72 -27.99 -15.73
C GLY A 383 8.50 -26.81 -16.31
N ILE A 384 8.15 -26.39 -17.55
CA ILE A 384 8.79 -25.25 -18.22
C ILE A 384 8.69 -23.94 -17.41
N GLN A 385 7.56 -23.69 -16.76
CA GLN A 385 7.39 -22.51 -15.91
C GLN A 385 8.31 -22.56 -14.68
N THR A 386 8.44 -23.74 -14.05
CA THR A 386 9.37 -23.93 -12.93
C THR A 386 10.82 -23.72 -13.35
N LEU A 387 11.21 -24.17 -14.56
CA LEU A 387 12.52 -23.90 -15.11
C LEU A 387 12.75 -22.39 -15.32
N HIS A 388 11.78 -21.71 -15.92
CA HIS A 388 11.83 -20.26 -16.14
C HIS A 388 12.00 -19.50 -14.83
N ASP A 389 11.19 -19.81 -13.81
CA ASP A 389 11.25 -19.20 -12.48
C ASP A 389 12.59 -19.46 -11.77
N MET A 390 13.12 -20.69 -11.89
CA MET A 390 14.44 -21.03 -11.39
C MET A 390 15.53 -20.21 -12.06
N ILE A 391 15.48 -20.06 -13.39
CA ILE A 391 16.46 -19.28 -14.15
C ILE A 391 16.40 -17.81 -13.74
N MET A 392 15.21 -17.20 -13.70
CA MET A 392 15.04 -15.82 -13.24
C MET A 392 15.58 -15.62 -11.82
N SER A 393 15.32 -16.57 -10.92
CA SER A 393 15.80 -16.52 -9.53
C SER A 393 17.33 -16.61 -9.43
N LEU A 394 17.97 -17.46 -10.24
CA LEU A 394 19.42 -17.64 -10.26
C LEU A 394 20.16 -16.45 -10.87
N GLN A 395 19.51 -15.71 -11.77
CA GLN A 395 20.08 -14.50 -12.36
C GLN A 395 20.23 -13.35 -11.37
N LYS A 396 19.39 -13.32 -10.33
CA LYS A 396 19.33 -12.25 -9.34
C LYS A 396 19.06 -12.79 -7.92
N PRO A 397 19.96 -13.62 -7.32
CA PRO A 397 19.76 -14.18 -6.00
C PRO A 397 19.60 -13.10 -4.92
N GLY A 398 18.69 -13.31 -3.97
CA GLY A 398 18.44 -12.38 -2.87
C GLY A 398 17.86 -11.02 -3.27
N ARG A 399 17.50 -10.83 -4.55
CA ARG A 399 16.98 -9.55 -5.04
C ARG A 399 15.54 -9.35 -4.61
N ASP A 400 15.28 -8.17 -4.07
CA ASP A 400 13.94 -7.68 -3.80
C ASP A 400 13.30 -7.20 -5.11
N GLY A 401 12.22 -7.84 -5.55
CA GLY A 401 11.51 -7.51 -6.79
C GLY A 401 11.01 -6.06 -6.85
N ARG A 402 10.82 -5.41 -5.71
CA ARG A 402 10.43 -3.98 -5.63
C ARG A 402 11.53 -3.03 -6.07
N SER A 403 12.78 -3.47 -6.15
CA SER A 403 13.91 -2.60 -6.51
C SER A 403 13.82 -2.06 -7.94
N GLU A 404 13.01 -2.68 -8.81
CA GLU A 404 12.73 -2.22 -10.17
C GLU A 404 11.47 -1.34 -10.25
N MET A 405 10.73 -1.19 -9.15
CA MET A 405 9.52 -0.38 -9.07
C MET A 405 9.85 1.09 -8.82
N VAL A 406 8.84 1.96 -8.96
CA VAL A 406 8.99 3.40 -8.77
C VAL A 406 9.37 3.68 -7.32
N GLY A 407 10.51 4.37 -7.14
CA GLY A 407 10.96 4.86 -5.84
C GLY A 407 10.42 6.25 -5.52
N ALA A 408 10.66 6.72 -4.29
CA ALA A 408 10.21 8.05 -3.88
C ALA A 408 10.95 9.17 -4.64
N LEU A 409 10.22 10.27 -4.91
CA LEU A 409 10.79 11.46 -5.54
C LEU A 409 11.65 12.22 -4.53
N LEU A 410 12.98 12.15 -4.71
CA LEU A 410 13.93 12.86 -3.86
C LEU A 410 14.10 14.30 -4.33
N LYS A 411 13.85 15.25 -3.42
CA LYS A 411 13.87 16.69 -3.68
C LYS A 411 15.01 17.40 -2.93
N SER A 412 15.34 18.59 -3.41
CA SER A 412 16.25 19.56 -2.78
C SER A 412 15.59 20.93 -2.56
N ASP A 413 14.58 21.28 -3.37
CA ASP A 413 13.93 22.60 -3.38
C ASP A 413 12.41 22.49 -3.37
N VAL A 414 11.79 23.57 -2.91
CA VAL A 414 10.35 23.68 -2.66
C VAL A 414 9.66 24.54 -3.74
N MET A 415 8.45 24.16 -4.17
CA MET A 415 7.64 24.92 -5.15
C MET A 415 6.38 25.48 -4.50
N HIS A 416 6.06 26.77 -4.67
CA HIS A 416 4.88 27.38 -4.06
C HIS A 416 3.63 27.32 -4.96
N ILE A 417 2.44 27.45 -4.36
CA ILE A 417 1.18 27.42 -5.13
C ILE A 417 1.06 28.67 -6.02
N GLU A 418 1.62 29.79 -5.58
CA GLU A 418 1.69 31.04 -6.34
C GLU A 418 2.58 30.91 -7.59
N ASP A 419 3.46 29.91 -7.61
CA ASP A 419 4.30 29.59 -8.77
C ASP A 419 3.53 28.74 -9.80
N LEU A 420 2.38 28.15 -9.42
CA LEU A 420 1.58 27.31 -10.29
C LEU A 420 0.80 28.15 -11.29
N LYS A 421 1.09 27.93 -12.57
CA LYS A 421 0.36 28.55 -13.68
C LYS A 421 -0.23 27.47 -14.56
N ALA A 422 -1.42 27.73 -15.10
CA ALA A 422 -1.99 26.88 -16.14
C ALA A 422 -0.99 26.69 -17.29
N GLY A 423 -0.85 25.45 -17.77
CA GLY A 423 0.14 25.04 -18.76
C GLY A 423 1.50 24.62 -18.20
N MET A 424 1.80 24.86 -16.92
CA MET A 424 3.05 24.41 -16.30
C MET A 424 3.11 22.88 -16.25
N LYS A 425 4.26 22.32 -16.61
CA LYS A 425 4.56 20.89 -16.53
C LYS A 425 5.29 20.59 -15.23
N LEU A 426 4.78 19.63 -14.47
CA LEU A 426 5.28 19.23 -13.16
C LEU A 426 5.36 17.71 -13.03
N GLN A 427 6.21 17.26 -12.13
CA GLN A 427 6.20 15.88 -11.65
C GLN A 427 5.53 15.83 -10.29
N GLY A 428 4.67 14.83 -10.10
CA GLY A 428 4.00 14.58 -8.82
C GLY A 428 3.85 13.10 -8.55
N THR A 429 3.53 12.77 -7.31
CA THR A 429 3.33 11.38 -6.87
C THR A 429 1.85 11.07 -6.75
N VAL A 430 1.39 9.99 -7.37
CA VAL A 430 0.02 9.52 -7.26
C VAL A 430 -0.27 9.11 -5.81
N ARG A 431 -1.20 9.80 -5.15
CA ARG A 431 -1.61 9.54 -3.77
C ARG A 431 -2.73 8.52 -3.68
N ASN A 432 -3.68 8.60 -4.61
CA ASN A 432 -4.87 7.78 -4.59
C ASN A 432 -5.42 7.60 -6.01
N VAL A 433 -5.85 6.39 -6.32
CA VAL A 433 -6.48 6.05 -7.59
C VAL A 433 -7.94 5.70 -7.33
N VAL A 434 -8.85 6.31 -8.10
CA VAL A 434 -10.31 6.15 -7.96
C VAL A 434 -10.94 5.89 -9.32
N ASN A 435 -12.19 5.41 -9.35
CA ASN A 435 -12.84 5.04 -10.61
C ASN A 435 -12.89 6.17 -11.67
N PHE A 436 -12.91 7.43 -11.24
CA PHE A 436 -13.04 8.59 -12.13
C PHE A 436 -11.74 9.38 -12.35
N GLY A 437 -10.62 8.96 -11.76
CA GLY A 437 -9.35 9.68 -11.88
C GLY A 437 -8.27 9.27 -10.89
N ALA A 438 -7.20 10.05 -10.84
CA ALA A 438 -6.11 9.88 -9.90
C ALA A 438 -5.78 11.22 -9.22
N PHE A 439 -5.53 11.17 -7.91
CA PHE A 439 -5.07 12.31 -7.13
C PHE A 439 -3.54 12.30 -7.08
N VAL A 440 -2.93 13.42 -7.46
CA VAL A 440 -1.48 13.58 -7.60
C VAL A 440 -1.03 14.70 -6.68
N ASP A 441 -0.07 14.38 -5.81
CA ASP A 441 0.60 15.35 -4.96
C ASP A 441 1.74 16.02 -5.73
N LEU A 442 1.67 17.34 -5.87
CA LEU A 442 2.67 18.17 -6.55
C LEU A 442 3.71 18.77 -5.57
N GLY A 443 3.62 18.44 -4.28
CA GLY A 443 4.31 19.17 -3.22
C GLY A 443 3.66 20.51 -2.92
N VAL A 444 2.33 20.62 -3.09
CA VAL A 444 1.54 21.80 -2.68
C VAL A 444 0.46 21.36 -1.71
N LYS A 445 -0.16 22.30 -1.00
CA LYS A 445 -1.11 22.00 0.10
C LYS A 445 -2.29 21.09 -0.28
N HIS A 446 -2.64 21.03 -1.57
CA HIS A 446 -3.77 20.28 -2.07
C HIS A 446 -3.38 19.40 -3.25
N ASP A 447 -3.82 18.14 -3.23
CA ASP A 447 -3.65 17.22 -4.35
C ASP A 447 -4.39 17.74 -5.60
N GLY A 448 -3.77 17.59 -6.76
CA GLY A 448 -4.42 17.81 -8.04
C GLY A 448 -5.15 16.57 -8.54
N LEU A 449 -6.26 16.75 -9.22
CA LEU A 449 -7.05 15.66 -9.79
C LEU A 449 -6.80 15.53 -11.29
N VAL A 450 -6.30 14.38 -11.72
CA VAL A 450 -6.30 13.97 -13.13
C VAL A 450 -7.57 13.14 -13.37
N HIS A 451 -8.52 13.69 -14.12
CA HIS A 451 -9.73 12.95 -14.49
C HIS A 451 -9.39 11.77 -15.44
N ILE A 452 -10.16 10.67 -15.42
CA ILE A 452 -9.91 9.45 -16.23
C ILE A 452 -9.70 9.75 -17.72
N SER A 453 -10.45 10.70 -18.27
CA SER A 453 -10.34 11.11 -19.68
C SER A 453 -9.09 11.95 -20.00
N ARG A 454 -8.33 12.33 -18.98
CA ARG A 454 -7.12 13.16 -19.05
C ARG A 454 -5.86 12.38 -18.65
N ILE A 455 -5.97 11.08 -18.40
CA ILE A 455 -4.86 10.17 -18.06
C ILE A 455 -4.20 9.61 -19.34
N SER A 456 -4.99 9.24 -20.34
CA SER A 456 -4.49 8.59 -21.55
C SER A 456 -5.27 8.99 -22.80
N THR A 457 -4.61 8.95 -23.96
CA THR A 457 -5.23 9.16 -25.27
C THR A 457 -6.10 7.96 -25.68
N ARG A 458 -5.80 6.75 -25.16
CA ARG A 458 -6.65 5.57 -25.34
C ARG A 458 -7.80 5.56 -24.33
N ARG A 459 -8.94 4.99 -24.72
CA ARG A 459 -10.05 4.78 -23.79
C ARG A 459 -9.67 3.70 -22.78
N ILE A 460 -9.63 4.08 -21.51
CA ILE A 460 -9.40 3.18 -20.37
C ILE A 460 -10.68 2.98 -19.59
N LYS A 461 -10.88 1.79 -19.00
CA LYS A 461 -12.04 1.51 -18.14
C LYS A 461 -11.78 1.97 -16.72
N HIS A 462 -10.53 1.87 -16.26
CA HIS A 462 -10.14 2.31 -14.93
C HIS A 462 -8.75 2.96 -14.96
N PRO A 463 -8.49 4.01 -14.16
CA PRO A 463 -7.18 4.65 -14.06
C PRO A 463 -6.03 3.71 -13.68
N SER A 464 -6.30 2.65 -12.91
CA SER A 464 -5.29 1.65 -12.52
C SER A 464 -4.70 0.84 -13.67
N GLU A 465 -5.24 0.96 -14.89
CA GLU A 465 -4.60 0.41 -16.09
C GLU A 465 -3.35 1.18 -16.54
N ILE A 466 -3.16 2.40 -16.03
CA ILE A 466 -2.09 3.32 -16.45
C ILE A 466 -1.28 3.82 -15.26
N VAL A 467 -1.93 4.10 -14.14
CA VAL A 467 -1.29 4.70 -12.95
C VAL A 467 -1.67 3.97 -11.67
N SER A 468 -0.70 3.85 -10.78
CA SER A 468 -0.81 3.21 -9.48
C SER A 468 -0.39 4.15 -8.36
N VAL A 469 -0.84 3.87 -7.13
CA VAL A 469 -0.43 4.65 -5.95
C VAL A 469 1.08 4.55 -5.77
N GLY A 470 1.75 5.70 -5.64
CA GLY A 470 3.20 5.80 -5.57
C GLY A 470 3.89 6.15 -6.88
N ASP A 471 3.20 6.05 -8.03
CA ASP A 471 3.81 6.39 -9.31
C ASP A 471 4.19 7.87 -9.36
N ILE A 472 5.36 8.14 -9.93
CA ILE A 472 5.79 9.49 -10.29
C ILE A 472 5.28 9.76 -11.70
N VAL A 473 4.33 10.67 -11.81
CA VAL A 473 3.68 11.03 -13.07
C VAL A 473 4.02 12.45 -13.46
N GLU A 474 4.14 12.66 -14.76
CA GLU A 474 4.25 13.98 -15.35
C GLU A 474 2.86 14.51 -15.67
N VAL A 475 2.57 15.72 -15.20
CA VAL A 475 1.25 16.35 -15.30
C VAL A 475 1.37 17.81 -15.69
N TRP A 476 0.36 18.30 -16.40
CA TRP A 476 0.18 19.71 -16.72
C TRP A 476 -0.98 20.28 -15.93
N ILE A 477 -0.82 21.52 -15.49
CA ILE A 477 -1.87 22.26 -14.81
C ILE A 477 -2.89 22.73 -15.84
N VAL A 478 -4.14 22.28 -15.69
CA VAL A 478 -5.25 22.71 -16.54
C VAL A 478 -5.87 23.97 -15.96
N ASP A 479 -6.15 23.96 -14.66
CA ASP A 479 -6.82 25.05 -13.96
C ASP A 479 -6.48 25.03 -12.46
N VAL A 480 -6.49 26.20 -11.83
CA VAL A 480 -6.26 26.38 -10.39
C VAL A 480 -7.40 27.21 -9.82
N ASP A 481 -8.28 26.58 -9.06
CA ASP A 481 -9.36 27.25 -8.34
C ASP A 481 -8.92 27.49 -6.88
N GLU A 482 -8.35 28.67 -6.64
CA GLU A 482 -7.91 29.10 -5.31
C GLU A 482 -9.07 29.19 -4.30
N LYS A 483 -10.28 29.54 -4.74
CA LYS A 483 -11.43 29.69 -3.84
C LYS A 483 -11.90 28.35 -3.31
N ARG A 484 -11.84 27.32 -4.16
CA ARG A 484 -12.25 25.95 -3.80
C ARG A 484 -11.09 25.05 -3.42
N ASN A 485 -9.85 25.55 -3.46
CA ASN A 485 -8.63 24.78 -3.22
C ASN A 485 -8.54 23.53 -4.10
N ARG A 486 -8.77 23.69 -5.41
CA ARG A 486 -8.75 22.57 -6.37
C ARG A 486 -7.77 22.84 -7.50
N ILE A 487 -7.00 21.83 -7.86
CA ILE A 487 -6.06 21.87 -8.97
C ILE A 487 -6.51 20.82 -9.99
N GLY A 488 -6.89 21.28 -11.18
CA GLY A 488 -7.21 20.41 -12.31
C GLY A 488 -5.93 20.03 -13.04
N LEU A 489 -5.69 18.74 -13.23
CA LEU A 489 -4.48 18.23 -13.89
C LEU A 489 -4.80 17.39 -15.13
N THR A 490 -3.84 17.30 -16.02
CA THR A 490 -3.86 16.37 -17.16
C THR A 490 -2.50 15.70 -17.33
N MET A 491 -2.49 14.42 -17.72
CA MET A 491 -1.29 13.70 -18.17
C MET A 491 -1.15 13.72 -19.69
N LEU A 492 -2.05 14.41 -20.39
CA LEU A 492 -1.99 14.61 -21.82
C LEU A 492 -1.29 15.92 -22.09
N ALA A 493 -0.28 15.90 -22.96
CA ALA A 493 0.39 17.10 -23.42
C ALA A 493 -0.68 18.09 -23.98
N PRO A 494 -0.77 19.32 -23.44
CA PRO A 494 -1.60 20.37 -24.01
C PRO A 494 -1.16 20.64 -25.45
N GLN A 495 -2.12 20.79 -26.37
CA GLN A 495 -1.87 21.17 -27.76
C GLN A 495 -1.68 22.66 -27.92
#